data_AF-A0A7V8Z943-F1
#
_entry.id   AF-A0A7V8Z943-F1
#
_cell.length_a   1.000
_cell.length_b   1.000
_cell.length_c   1.000
_cell.angle_alpha   90.00
_cell.angle_beta   90.00
_cell.angle_gamma   90.00
#
_symmetry.space_group_name_H-M   'P 1'
#
loop_
_entity.id
_entity.type
_entity.pdbx_description
1 polymer ?
#
loop_
_entity_poly.entity_id
_entity_poly.type
_entity_poly.pdbx_seq_one_letter_code
_entity_poly.pdbx_strand_id
1 'polypeptide(L)'
;MSTVIETPEERQERVVEELEAVTIRFAGDSGDGMQLTGSQFTNTSAILGNDISTLPDFPAEIRAPAGSLPGVSGFQLNFSSHDIRTPGDVPNVLVAMNPAALKVNLPDLEEGGTIILNTDEFNAGNLEKAAYTSNPLEDGSLGAYRVHRLPITTLNINALKTEVKLSRKEMDRCKNFFALGVLYWLYDRPLEATREWIKSKFAKNPEVARANEIALQTGYNFADTAEVFTTHYTVKKADLPPGKYRRITGNEATAMGFIAAAQLAGRTLFYGSYPITPASDILHEL
;
A
#
# COMPACT_ATOMS: atom_id res chain seq x y z
N MET A 1 14.23 18.27 51.18
CA MET A 1 13.87 17.23 50.19
C MET A 1 13.64 17.96 48.87
N SER A 2 14.64 17.97 48.00
CA SER A 2 14.53 18.54 46.65
C SER A 2 14.53 17.36 45.69
N THR A 3 13.37 17.11 45.10
CA THR A 3 13.16 16.04 44.13
C THR A 3 13.75 16.50 42.81
N VAL A 4 14.86 15.89 42.40
CA VAL A 4 15.43 16.06 41.07
C VAL A 4 14.49 15.35 40.11
N ILE A 5 13.90 16.11 39.19
CA ILE A 5 13.12 15.57 38.08
C ILE A 5 14.15 15.10 37.06
N GLU A 6 14.32 13.78 36.94
CA GLU A 6 15.09 13.17 35.87
C GLU A 6 14.46 13.56 34.52
N THR A 7 15.30 14.08 33.63
CA THR A 7 14.94 14.47 32.28
C THR A 7 14.64 13.19 31.48
N PRO A 8 13.63 13.16 30.58
CA PRO A 8 13.37 11.97 29.78
C PRO A 8 14.60 11.65 28.92
N GLU A 9 15.00 10.37 28.89
CA GLU A 9 16.10 9.86 28.08
C GLU A 9 16.04 10.39 26.64
N GLU A 10 17.18 10.87 26.15
CA GLU A 10 17.37 11.28 24.76
C GLU A 10 16.96 10.12 23.83
N ARG A 11 15.95 10.36 22.99
CA ARG A 11 15.61 9.44 21.88
C ARG A 11 16.88 9.18 21.09
N GLN A 12 17.30 7.91 20.96
CA GLN A 12 18.39 7.50 20.07
C GLN A 12 18.26 8.23 18.72
N GLU A 13 19.33 8.89 18.28
CA GLU A 13 19.40 9.49 16.95
C GLU A 13 19.10 8.41 15.91
N ARG A 14 17.90 8.46 15.32
CA ARG A 14 17.46 7.50 14.32
C ARG A 14 18.20 7.78 13.02
N VAL A 15 18.71 6.73 12.37
CA VAL A 15 19.41 6.86 11.10
C VAL A 15 18.38 7.18 10.01
N VAL A 16 18.52 8.36 9.40
CA VAL A 16 17.76 8.74 8.20
C VAL A 16 18.63 8.42 6.98
N GLU A 17 18.16 7.51 6.15
CA GLU A 17 18.80 7.15 4.88
C GLU A 17 18.04 7.83 3.73
N GLU A 18 18.79 8.52 2.87
CA GLU A 18 18.24 9.15 1.68
C GLU A 18 18.31 8.18 0.51
N LEU A 19 17.17 7.95 -0.14
CA LEU A 19 17.05 7.08 -1.32
C LEU A 19 16.59 7.90 -2.52
N GLU A 20 17.11 7.58 -3.71
CA GLU A 20 16.71 8.23 -4.96
C GLU A 20 15.35 7.72 -5.46
N ALA A 21 15.08 6.42 -5.31
CA ALA A 21 13.84 5.80 -5.72
C ALA A 21 13.53 4.58 -4.86
N VAL A 22 12.25 4.26 -4.71
CA VAL A 22 11.79 3.10 -3.95
C VAL A 22 10.60 2.47 -4.65
N THR A 23 10.68 1.16 -4.87
CA THR A 23 9.59 0.32 -5.36
C THR A 23 8.98 -0.48 -4.23
N ILE A 24 7.70 -0.25 -3.96
CA ILE A 24 6.92 -0.95 -2.93
C ILE A 24 5.82 -1.76 -3.61
N ARG A 25 5.67 -3.02 -3.21
CA ARG A 25 4.55 -3.88 -3.59
C ARG A 25 3.69 -4.22 -2.38
N PHE A 26 2.42 -3.82 -2.43
CA PHE A 26 1.39 -4.27 -1.50
C PHE A 26 0.72 -5.53 -2.04
N ALA A 27 0.70 -6.62 -1.29
CA ALA A 27 0.14 -7.88 -1.72
C ALA A 27 -0.77 -8.50 -0.64
N GLY A 28 -1.93 -8.98 -1.05
CA GLY A 28 -2.95 -9.57 -0.20
C GLY A 28 -4.03 -10.27 -1.02
N ASP A 29 -5.16 -10.61 -0.41
CA ASP A 29 -6.28 -11.19 -1.16
C ASP A 29 -7.06 -10.09 -1.90
N SER A 30 -7.74 -10.49 -2.98
CA SER A 30 -8.76 -9.64 -3.60
C SER A 30 -9.81 -9.22 -2.56
N GLY A 31 -9.94 -7.90 -2.34
CA GLY A 31 -10.84 -7.33 -1.33
C GLY A 31 -10.15 -6.83 -0.05
N ASP A 32 -8.89 -7.15 0.18
CA ASP A 32 -8.10 -6.62 1.31
C ASP A 32 -7.71 -5.14 1.13
N GLY A 33 -7.99 -4.56 -0.03
CA GLY A 33 -7.77 -3.14 -0.28
C GLY A 33 -6.33 -2.76 -0.59
N MET A 34 -5.54 -3.66 -1.20
CA MET A 34 -4.17 -3.37 -1.65
C MET A 34 -4.14 -2.22 -2.67
N GLN A 35 -5.07 -2.23 -3.62
CA GLN A 35 -5.26 -1.15 -4.61
C GLN A 35 -5.50 0.21 -3.95
N LEU A 36 -6.37 0.22 -2.93
CA LEU A 36 -6.71 1.42 -2.17
C LEU A 36 -5.48 1.95 -1.42
N THR A 37 -4.78 1.05 -0.73
CA THR A 37 -3.59 1.34 0.06
C THR A 37 -2.48 1.94 -0.81
N GLY A 38 -2.15 1.27 -1.92
CA GLY A 38 -1.16 1.75 -2.86
C GLY A 38 -1.56 3.06 -3.55
N SER A 39 -2.85 3.24 -3.86
CA SER A 39 -3.36 4.50 -4.41
C SER A 39 -3.24 5.67 -3.43
N GLN A 40 -3.42 5.44 -2.12
CA GLN A 40 -3.23 6.47 -1.09
C GLN A 40 -1.76 6.84 -0.94
N PHE A 41 -0.87 5.84 -0.87
CA PHE A 41 0.58 6.10 -0.80
C PHE A 41 1.06 6.87 -2.04
N THR A 42 0.59 6.48 -3.22
CA THR A 42 0.83 7.19 -4.49
C THR A 42 0.39 8.65 -4.39
N ASN A 43 -0.84 8.91 -3.95
CA ASN A 43 -1.36 10.27 -3.85
C ASN A 43 -0.55 11.13 -2.88
N THR A 44 -0.21 10.60 -1.71
CA THR A 44 0.60 11.31 -0.71
C THR A 44 2.00 11.60 -1.23
N SER A 45 2.64 10.65 -1.92
CA SER A 45 3.96 10.87 -2.53
C SER A 45 3.91 11.91 -3.67
N ALA A 46 2.81 11.94 -4.43
CA ALA A 46 2.62 12.93 -5.49
C ALA A 46 2.49 14.35 -4.92
N ILE A 47 1.80 14.50 -3.78
CA ILE A 47 1.65 15.78 -3.06
C ILE A 47 3.00 16.29 -2.57
N LEU A 48 3.90 15.39 -2.14
CA LEU A 48 5.28 15.73 -1.78
C LEU A 48 6.19 16.02 -3.00
N GLY A 49 5.66 15.85 -4.21
CA GLY A 49 6.35 16.14 -5.47
C GLY A 49 7.35 15.08 -5.88
N ASN A 50 7.20 13.83 -5.42
CA ASN A 50 7.90 12.71 -6.03
C ASN A 50 7.32 12.41 -7.41
N ASP A 51 8.17 11.97 -8.34
CA ASP A 51 7.67 11.37 -9.57
C ASP A 51 7.29 9.92 -9.32
N ILE A 52 6.25 9.42 -9.98
CA ILE A 52 5.60 8.16 -9.61
C ILE A 52 5.14 7.39 -10.83
N SER A 53 5.38 6.08 -10.81
CA SER A 53 4.76 5.12 -11.71
C SER A 53 4.16 3.96 -10.92
N THR A 54 2.99 3.47 -11.35
CA THR A 54 2.22 2.46 -10.61
C THR A 54 1.77 1.33 -11.51
N LEU A 55 1.67 0.13 -10.96
CA LEU A 55 1.13 -1.05 -11.60
C LEU A 55 0.12 -1.74 -10.67
N PRO A 56 -1.19 -1.57 -10.89
CA PRO A 56 -2.19 -2.39 -10.22
C PRO A 56 -2.17 -3.81 -10.81
N ASP A 57 -2.13 -4.82 -9.94
CA ASP A 57 -2.13 -6.24 -10.31
C ASP A 57 -3.37 -6.93 -9.72
N PHE A 58 -4.22 -7.43 -10.61
CA PHE A 58 -5.50 -8.05 -10.26
C PHE A 58 -5.46 -9.53 -10.59
N PRO A 59 -5.94 -10.41 -9.69
CA PRO A 59 -6.06 -11.82 -10.00
C PRO A 59 -7.03 -12.04 -11.15
N ALA A 60 -6.75 -13.04 -11.98
CA ALA A 60 -7.67 -13.47 -13.03
C ALA A 60 -8.97 -14.06 -12.45
N GLU A 61 -8.91 -14.65 -11.26
CA GLU A 61 -10.06 -15.21 -10.58
C GLU A 61 -10.80 -14.16 -9.74
N ILE A 62 -12.01 -13.82 -10.16
CA ILE A 62 -12.87 -12.84 -9.47
C ILE A 62 -13.27 -13.32 -8.06
N ARG A 63 -13.34 -14.64 -7.83
CA ARG A 63 -13.79 -15.25 -6.56
C ARG A 63 -12.93 -16.44 -6.14
N ALA A 64 -11.61 -16.26 -6.15
CA ALA A 64 -10.71 -17.22 -5.53
C ALA A 64 -11.00 -17.32 -4.01
N PRO A 65 -10.82 -18.49 -3.38
CA PRO A 65 -10.87 -18.62 -1.93
C PRO A 65 -9.83 -17.70 -1.25
N ALA A 66 -10.23 -17.05 -0.15
CA ALA A 66 -9.31 -16.22 0.64
C ALA A 66 -8.11 -17.05 1.16
N GLY A 67 -6.91 -16.49 1.02
CA GLY A 67 -5.63 -17.11 1.34
C GLY A 67 -5.10 -18.10 0.29
N SER A 68 -5.64 -18.11 -0.93
CA SER A 68 -5.18 -18.99 -2.01
C SER A 68 -4.39 -18.23 -3.08
N LEU A 69 -3.49 -18.94 -3.78
CA LEU A 69 -2.61 -18.34 -4.78
C LEU A 69 -3.34 -17.63 -5.93
N PRO A 70 -4.43 -18.18 -6.52
CA PRO A 70 -5.14 -17.50 -7.60
C PRO A 70 -5.86 -16.22 -7.17
N GLY A 71 -6.04 -15.99 -5.86
CA GLY A 71 -6.73 -14.84 -5.30
C GLY A 71 -5.84 -13.67 -4.91
N VAL A 72 -4.53 -13.81 -5.08
CA VAL A 72 -3.56 -12.77 -4.73
C VAL A 72 -3.74 -11.57 -5.65
N SER A 73 -3.89 -10.39 -5.04
CA SER A 73 -3.88 -9.10 -5.72
C SER A 73 -2.71 -8.26 -5.21
N GLY A 74 -2.07 -7.55 -6.13
CA GLY A 74 -0.94 -6.68 -5.88
C GLY A 74 -1.22 -5.22 -6.25
N PHE A 75 -0.55 -4.29 -5.60
CA PHE A 75 -0.36 -2.95 -6.12
C PHE A 75 1.10 -2.57 -5.96
N GLN A 76 1.78 -2.35 -7.07
CA GLN A 76 3.14 -1.86 -7.07
C GLN A 76 3.18 -0.38 -7.39
N LEU A 77 4.06 0.33 -6.69
CA LEU A 77 4.42 1.70 -7.02
C LEU A 77 5.93 1.87 -6.94
N ASN A 78 6.46 2.70 -7.83
CA ASN A 78 7.79 3.26 -7.77
C ASN A 78 7.65 4.76 -7.59
N PHE A 79 8.30 5.33 -6.58
CA PHE A 79 8.33 6.77 -6.35
C PHE A 79 9.78 7.24 -6.22
N SER A 80 10.08 8.39 -6.82
CA SER A 80 11.45 8.82 -7.06
C SER A 80 11.66 10.32 -6.87
N SER A 81 12.92 10.70 -6.65
CA SER A 81 13.43 12.07 -6.70
C SER A 81 13.90 12.49 -8.11
N HIS A 82 13.61 11.69 -9.14
CA HIS A 82 13.88 11.99 -10.55
C HIS A 82 12.79 11.39 -11.45
N ASP A 83 12.78 11.77 -12.73
CA ASP A 83 11.80 11.27 -13.73
C ASP A 83 11.91 9.74 -13.89
N ILE A 84 10.81 9.03 -13.70
CA ILE A 84 10.69 7.58 -13.84
C ILE A 84 9.54 7.19 -14.77
N ARG A 85 9.78 6.14 -15.56
CA ARG A 85 8.82 5.64 -16.57
C ARG A 85 8.35 4.21 -16.32
N THR A 86 8.91 3.56 -15.31
CA THR A 86 8.59 2.18 -14.95
C THR A 86 8.05 2.13 -13.52
N PRO A 87 7.05 1.26 -13.24
CA PRO A 87 6.61 0.97 -11.87
C PRO A 87 7.67 0.20 -11.07
N GLY A 88 8.86 -0.05 -11.63
CA GLY A 88 9.96 -0.82 -11.04
C GLY A 88 9.91 -2.28 -11.49
N ASP A 89 11.03 -2.84 -11.96
CA ASP A 89 11.04 -4.24 -12.39
C ASP A 89 11.12 -5.19 -11.17
N VAL A 90 11.83 -4.75 -10.13
CA VAL A 90 12.11 -5.51 -8.90
C VAL A 90 11.70 -4.65 -7.71
N PRO A 91 10.70 -5.04 -6.89
CA PRO A 91 10.38 -4.33 -5.66
C PRO A 91 11.52 -4.36 -4.64
N ASN A 92 11.70 -3.24 -3.93
CA ASN A 92 12.57 -3.13 -2.77
C ASN A 92 11.87 -3.59 -1.49
N VAL A 93 10.56 -3.36 -1.43
CA VAL A 93 9.72 -3.70 -0.27
C VAL A 93 8.48 -4.48 -0.68
N LEU A 94 8.25 -5.60 -0.01
CA LEU A 94 7.03 -6.39 -0.11
C LEU A 94 6.23 -6.30 1.20
N VAL A 95 5.03 -5.74 1.13
CA VAL A 95 4.03 -5.85 2.21
C VAL A 95 3.13 -7.02 1.89
N ALA A 96 3.29 -8.14 2.60
CA ALA A 96 2.52 -9.36 2.39
C ALA A 96 1.54 -9.61 3.54
N MET A 97 0.25 -9.51 3.21
CA MET A 97 -0.85 -9.62 4.18
C MET A 97 -1.18 -11.07 4.57
N ASN A 98 -0.71 -12.06 3.81
CA ASN A 98 -0.93 -13.48 4.08
C ASN A 98 0.16 -14.36 3.39
N PRO A 99 0.21 -15.68 3.65
CA PRO A 99 1.21 -16.56 3.06
C PRO A 99 1.13 -16.67 1.52
N ALA A 100 -0.08 -16.65 0.94
CA ALA A 100 -0.24 -16.72 -0.52
C ALA A 100 0.37 -15.49 -1.21
N ALA A 101 0.11 -14.30 -0.66
CA ALA A 101 0.69 -13.04 -1.11
C ALA A 101 2.22 -13.06 -1.03
N LEU A 102 2.79 -13.60 0.05
CA LEU A 102 4.23 -13.82 0.16
C LEU A 102 4.73 -14.76 -0.95
N LYS A 103 4.11 -15.92 -1.12
CA LYS A 103 4.57 -16.95 -2.06
C LYS A 103 4.60 -16.48 -3.51
N VAL A 104 3.54 -15.77 -3.93
CA VAL A 104 3.39 -15.27 -5.30
C VAL A 104 4.41 -14.19 -5.62
N ASN A 105 4.76 -13.34 -4.65
CA ASN A 105 5.54 -12.13 -4.90
C ASN A 105 7.01 -12.21 -4.45
N LEU A 106 7.37 -13.17 -3.59
CA LEU A 106 8.74 -13.32 -3.10
C LEU A 106 9.78 -13.51 -4.23
N PRO A 107 9.50 -14.27 -5.32
CA PRO A 107 10.47 -14.42 -6.42
C PRO A 107 10.85 -13.13 -7.13
N ASP A 108 10.00 -12.11 -7.06
CA ASP A 108 10.24 -10.81 -7.71
C ASP A 108 10.95 -9.82 -6.78
N LEU A 109 11.02 -10.09 -5.47
CA LEU A 109 11.65 -9.19 -4.50
C LEU A 109 13.17 -9.18 -4.66
N GLU A 110 13.78 -8.00 -4.56
CA GLU A 110 15.23 -7.89 -4.63
C GLU A 110 15.92 -8.66 -3.49
N GLU A 111 17.13 -9.14 -3.76
CA GLU A 111 17.98 -9.73 -2.73
C GLU A 111 18.30 -8.68 -1.65
N GLY A 112 18.18 -9.05 -0.37
CA GLY A 112 18.29 -8.08 0.73
C GLY A 112 17.08 -7.13 0.87
N GLY A 113 16.04 -7.31 0.05
CA GLY A 113 14.80 -6.56 0.12
C GLY A 113 14.08 -6.68 1.45
N THR A 114 13.18 -5.75 1.71
CA THR A 114 12.42 -5.68 2.98
C THR A 114 11.08 -6.37 2.84
N ILE A 115 10.71 -7.20 3.80
CA ILE A 115 9.42 -7.88 3.85
C ILE A 115 8.69 -7.45 5.11
N ILE A 116 7.48 -6.92 4.97
CA ILE A 116 6.57 -6.65 6.10
C ILE A 116 5.45 -7.69 6.04
N LEU A 117 5.38 -8.55 7.06
CA LEU A 117 4.46 -9.69 7.11
C LEU A 117 3.40 -9.53 8.18
N ASN A 118 2.15 -9.82 7.82
CA ASN A 118 1.09 -10.04 8.80
C ASN A 118 1.19 -11.47 9.39
N THR A 119 1.82 -11.61 10.55
CA THR A 119 2.05 -12.93 11.17
C THR A 119 0.77 -13.64 11.60
N ASP A 120 -0.31 -12.91 11.86
CA ASP A 120 -1.59 -13.50 12.27
C ASP A 120 -2.17 -14.46 11.20
N GLU A 121 -1.80 -14.26 9.93
CA GLU A 121 -2.30 -15.05 8.81
C GLU A 121 -1.45 -16.30 8.52
N PHE A 122 -0.31 -16.51 9.19
CA PHE A 122 0.57 -17.68 9.02
C PHE A 122 0.14 -18.87 9.89
N ASN A 123 -1.15 -19.20 9.85
CA ASN A 123 -1.72 -20.39 10.49
C ASN A 123 -1.73 -21.59 9.53
N ALA A 124 -1.89 -22.80 10.07
CA ALA A 124 -1.83 -24.05 9.30
C ALA A 124 -2.79 -24.07 8.09
N GLY A 125 -4.03 -23.56 8.25
CA GLY A 125 -5.02 -23.57 7.18
C GLY A 125 -4.67 -22.61 6.02
N ASN A 126 -4.14 -21.44 6.33
CA ASN A 126 -3.69 -20.50 5.28
C ASN A 126 -2.40 -20.97 4.59
N LEU A 127 -1.48 -21.61 5.33
CA LEU A 127 -0.29 -22.24 4.76
C LEU A 127 -0.66 -23.36 3.77
N GLU A 128 -1.63 -24.20 4.14
CA GLU A 128 -2.14 -25.27 3.27
C GLU A 128 -2.76 -24.71 1.98
N LYS A 129 -3.62 -23.69 2.09
CA LYS A 129 -4.23 -23.02 0.91
C LYS A 129 -3.20 -22.34 0.00
N ALA A 130 -2.12 -21.83 0.58
CA ALA A 130 -0.98 -21.27 -0.15
C ALA A 130 0.01 -22.36 -0.64
N ALA A 131 -0.32 -23.63 -0.44
CA ALA A 131 0.48 -24.79 -0.82
C ALA A 131 1.90 -24.77 -0.22
N TYR A 132 2.05 -24.32 1.03
CA TYR A 132 3.30 -24.47 1.78
C TYR A 132 3.39 -25.84 2.42
N THR A 133 4.58 -26.43 2.37
CA THR A 133 4.92 -27.67 3.10
C THR A 133 5.43 -27.41 4.51
N SER A 134 5.99 -26.22 4.74
CA SER A 134 6.55 -25.73 6.01
C SER A 134 6.22 -24.26 6.19
N ASN A 135 6.27 -23.77 7.43
CA ASN A 135 6.09 -22.35 7.70
C ASN A 135 7.34 -21.57 7.24
N PRO A 136 7.25 -20.65 6.26
CA PRO A 136 8.40 -19.87 5.78
C PRO A 136 8.99 -18.94 6.86
N LEU A 137 8.24 -18.70 7.94
CA LEU A 137 8.73 -17.96 9.10
C LEU A 137 9.71 -18.76 9.97
N GLU A 138 9.80 -20.08 9.78
CA GLU A 138 10.53 -21.00 10.66
C GLU A 138 11.55 -21.87 9.91
N ASP A 139 11.43 -22.03 8.59
CA ASP A 139 12.27 -22.93 7.79
C ASP A 139 13.56 -22.29 7.25
N GLY A 140 13.80 -21.01 7.54
CA GLY A 140 14.98 -20.27 7.10
C GLY A 140 14.94 -19.80 5.65
N SER A 141 13.85 -20.04 4.90
CA SER A 141 13.70 -19.62 3.50
C SER A 141 13.80 -18.11 3.29
N LEU A 142 13.49 -17.31 4.31
CA LEU A 142 13.54 -15.85 4.27
C LEU A 142 14.89 -15.26 4.73
N GLY A 143 15.92 -16.08 4.92
CA GLY A 143 17.22 -15.63 5.48
C GLY A 143 17.97 -14.58 4.65
N ALA A 144 17.66 -14.45 3.35
CA ALA A 144 18.24 -13.46 2.45
C ALA A 144 17.56 -12.08 2.52
N TYR A 145 16.50 -11.92 3.32
CA TYR A 145 15.66 -10.71 3.34
C TYR A 145 15.59 -10.07 4.74
N ARG A 146 15.28 -8.77 4.77
CA ARG A 146 15.00 -8.04 6.01
C ARG A 146 13.52 -8.22 6.38
N VAL A 147 13.22 -9.15 7.27
CA VAL A 147 11.84 -9.54 7.59
C VAL A 147 11.32 -8.84 8.85
N HIS A 148 10.32 -7.98 8.70
CA HIS A 148 9.54 -7.39 9.78
C HIS A 148 8.25 -8.18 10.00
N ARG A 149 8.18 -8.85 11.15
CA ARG A 149 7.07 -9.73 11.55
C ARG A 149 6.09 -8.96 12.42
N LEU A 150 4.94 -8.60 11.88
CA LEU A 150 3.94 -7.79 12.56
C LEU A 150 2.64 -8.57 12.74
N PRO A 151 2.07 -8.65 13.97
CA PRO A 151 0.72 -9.16 14.17
C PRO A 151 -0.31 -8.08 13.80
N ILE A 152 -0.37 -7.72 12.51
CA ILE A 152 -1.14 -6.58 11.98
C ILE A 152 -2.63 -6.73 12.31
N THR A 153 -3.21 -7.92 12.09
CA THR A 153 -4.63 -8.17 12.36
C THR A 153 -4.94 -7.96 13.84
N THR A 154 -4.11 -8.53 14.72
CA THR A 154 -4.28 -8.44 16.18
C THR A 154 -4.12 -7.00 16.67
N LEU A 155 -3.08 -6.29 16.23
CA LEU A 155 -2.82 -4.89 16.61
C LEU A 155 -3.94 -3.96 16.15
N ASN A 156 -4.38 -4.12 14.90
CA ASN A 156 -5.49 -3.35 14.33
C ASN A 156 -6.81 -3.59 15.11
N ILE A 157 -7.19 -4.85 15.35
CA ILE A 157 -8.41 -5.16 16.11
C ILE A 157 -8.31 -4.61 17.54
N ASN A 158 -7.16 -4.70 18.19
CA ASN A 158 -6.97 -4.19 19.55
C ASN A 158 -7.12 -2.67 19.64
N ALA A 159 -6.67 -1.94 18.63
CA ALA A 159 -6.85 -0.49 18.55
C ALA A 159 -8.31 -0.08 18.30
N LEU A 160 -9.08 -0.92 17.61
CA LEU A 160 -10.45 -0.58 17.19
C LEU A 160 -11.53 -1.06 18.18
N LYS A 161 -11.34 -2.19 18.85
CA LYS A 161 -12.40 -2.89 19.62
C LYS A 161 -13.07 -2.05 20.70
N THR A 162 -12.40 -1.04 21.25
CA THR A 162 -12.95 -0.12 22.27
C THR A 162 -13.38 1.23 21.70
N GLU A 163 -13.00 1.54 20.46
CA GLU A 163 -13.11 2.88 19.88
C GLU A 163 -14.24 3.02 18.86
N VAL A 164 -14.73 1.91 18.31
CA VAL A 164 -15.75 1.88 17.26
C VAL A 164 -16.77 0.78 17.51
N LYS A 165 -18.00 0.97 17.02
CA LYS A 165 -19.09 -0.02 17.11
C LYS A 165 -19.18 -0.87 15.83
N LEU A 166 -18.08 -1.51 15.46
CA LEU A 166 -17.99 -2.35 14.27
C LEU A 166 -17.87 -3.83 14.65
N SER A 167 -18.35 -4.72 13.77
CA SER A 167 -18.10 -6.15 13.92
C SER A 167 -16.62 -6.47 13.76
N ARG A 168 -16.17 -7.62 14.28
CA ARG A 168 -14.78 -8.08 14.11
C ARG A 168 -14.36 -8.14 12.64
N LYS A 169 -15.27 -8.55 11.75
CA LYS A 169 -15.02 -8.62 10.31
C LYS A 169 -14.84 -7.24 9.69
N GLU A 170 -15.59 -6.25 10.12
CA GLU A 170 -15.44 -4.87 9.64
C GLU A 170 -14.15 -4.22 10.17
N MET A 171 -13.79 -4.48 11.42
CA MET A 171 -12.50 -4.03 11.98
C MET A 171 -11.33 -4.67 11.25
N ASP A 172 -11.39 -5.97 10.95
CA ASP A 172 -10.35 -6.68 10.19
C ASP A 172 -10.09 -6.03 8.82
N ARG A 173 -11.12 -5.55 8.13
CA ARG A 173 -10.99 -4.86 6.83
C ARG A 173 -10.26 -3.52 6.89
N CYS A 174 -10.01 -2.96 8.08
CA CYS A 174 -9.26 -1.72 8.26
C CYS A 174 -7.73 -1.98 8.37
N LYS A 175 -7.28 -3.24 8.43
CA LYS A 175 -5.87 -3.62 8.61
C LYS A 175 -4.95 -3.13 7.50
N ASN A 176 -5.49 -2.87 6.31
CA ASN A 176 -4.76 -2.27 5.20
C ASN A 176 -4.30 -0.84 5.50
N PHE A 177 -5.10 -0.04 6.22
CA PHE A 177 -4.70 1.28 6.68
C PHE A 177 -3.68 1.21 7.82
N PHE A 178 -3.72 0.18 8.67
CA PHE A 178 -2.65 -0.05 9.63
C PHE A 178 -1.31 -0.25 8.91
N ALA A 179 -1.27 -1.13 7.90
CA ALA A 179 -0.07 -1.34 7.09
C ALA A 179 0.36 -0.05 6.35
N LEU A 180 -0.60 0.74 5.87
CA LEU A 180 -0.33 2.05 5.27
C LEU A 180 0.36 3.01 6.25
N GLY A 181 -0.12 3.06 7.50
CA GLY A 181 0.43 3.91 8.55
C GLY A 181 1.87 3.55 8.88
N VAL A 182 2.18 2.26 8.96
CA VAL A 182 3.55 1.76 9.15
C VAL A 182 4.46 2.27 8.04
N LEU A 183 4.04 2.16 6.78
CA LEU A 183 4.84 2.65 5.66
C LEU A 183 4.92 4.17 5.58
N TYR A 184 3.89 4.89 6.03
CA TYR A 184 3.94 6.34 6.08
C TYR A 184 5.01 6.81 7.06
N TRP A 185 5.13 6.14 8.21
CA TRP A 185 6.23 6.43 9.12
C TRP A 185 7.58 6.08 8.50
N LEU A 186 7.69 4.89 7.88
CA LEU A 186 8.95 4.39 7.31
C LEU A 186 9.53 5.30 6.21
N TYR A 187 8.66 5.93 5.42
CA TYR A 187 9.04 6.80 4.29
C TYR A 187 8.72 8.28 4.52
N ASP A 188 8.56 8.70 5.77
CA ASP A 188 8.32 10.10 6.15
C ASP A 188 7.18 10.75 5.34
N ARG A 189 6.01 10.09 5.34
CA ARG A 189 4.80 10.53 4.64
C ARG A 189 3.79 11.12 5.63
N PRO A 190 3.21 12.31 5.35
CA PRO A 190 2.17 12.91 6.18
C PRO A 190 0.87 12.11 6.12
N LEU A 191 0.12 12.10 7.21
CA LEU A 191 -1.15 11.36 7.32
C LEU A 191 -2.35 12.17 6.80
N GLU A 192 -2.24 13.49 6.77
CA GLU A 192 -3.34 14.46 6.61
C GLU A 192 -4.15 14.22 5.34
N ALA A 193 -3.48 14.14 4.19
CA ALA A 193 -4.14 13.95 2.89
C ALA A 193 -4.98 12.65 2.87
N THR A 194 -4.45 11.57 3.44
CA THR A 194 -5.17 10.30 3.55
C THR A 194 -6.30 10.37 4.56
N ARG A 195 -6.14 11.08 5.68
CA ARG A 195 -7.23 11.29 6.65
C ARG A 195 -8.40 12.06 6.04
N GLU A 196 -8.12 13.13 5.30
CA GLU A 196 -9.15 13.88 4.58
C GLU A 196 -9.84 13.02 3.51
N TRP A 197 -9.07 12.20 2.80
CA TRP A 197 -9.62 11.25 1.84
C TRP A 197 -10.51 10.21 2.52
N ILE A 198 -10.13 9.65 3.67
CA ILE A 198 -10.93 8.69 4.44
C ILE A 198 -12.28 9.33 4.83
N LYS A 199 -12.26 10.55 5.39
CA LYS A 199 -13.47 11.29 5.77
C LYS A 199 -14.41 11.48 4.58
N SER A 200 -13.86 11.87 3.43
CA SER A 200 -14.63 12.11 2.22
C SER A 200 -15.19 10.81 1.62
N LYS A 201 -14.36 9.77 1.53
CA LYS A 201 -14.73 8.48 0.93
C LYS A 201 -15.80 7.75 1.73
N PHE A 202 -15.68 7.78 3.06
CA PHE A 202 -16.57 7.08 3.98
C PHE A 202 -17.56 8.02 4.68
N ALA A 203 -17.84 9.20 4.10
CA ALA A 203 -18.78 10.18 4.67
C ALA A 203 -20.17 9.59 4.98
N LYS A 204 -20.60 8.58 4.21
CA LYS A 204 -21.87 7.87 4.40
C LYS A 204 -21.82 6.82 5.53
N ASN A 205 -20.64 6.46 6.01
CA ASN A 205 -20.43 5.53 7.11
C ASN A 205 -19.35 6.06 8.08
N PRO A 206 -19.71 7.01 8.98
CA PRO A 206 -18.76 7.68 9.86
C PRO A 206 -18.00 6.74 10.81
N GLU A 207 -18.60 5.64 11.24
CA GLU A 207 -17.92 4.64 12.09
C GLU A 207 -16.78 3.94 11.33
N VAL A 208 -17.01 3.61 10.05
CA VAL A 208 -15.94 3.06 9.19
C VAL A 208 -14.88 4.12 8.89
N ALA A 209 -15.26 5.39 8.69
CA ALA A 209 -14.29 6.47 8.54
C ALA A 209 -13.38 6.58 9.78
N ARG A 210 -13.98 6.63 10.97
CA ARG A 210 -13.27 6.66 12.26
C ARG A 210 -12.36 5.43 12.42
N ALA A 211 -12.85 4.24 12.09
CA ALA A 211 -12.04 3.03 12.20
C ALA A 211 -10.80 3.06 11.30
N ASN A 212 -10.94 3.49 10.04
CA ASN A 212 -9.79 3.59 9.13
C ASN A 212 -8.80 4.69 9.57
N GLU A 213 -9.28 5.82 10.10
CA GLU A 213 -8.39 6.86 10.67
C GLU A 213 -7.60 6.34 11.88
N ILE A 214 -8.26 5.63 12.80
CA ILE A 214 -7.59 5.04 13.97
C ILE A 214 -6.59 3.98 13.53
N ALA A 215 -6.95 3.11 12.58
CA ALA A 215 -6.05 2.10 12.05
C ALA A 215 -4.79 2.73 11.43
N LEU A 216 -4.97 3.76 10.60
CA LEU A 216 -3.87 4.52 9.99
C LEU A 216 -2.94 5.14 11.04
N GLN A 217 -3.52 5.85 12.02
CA GLN A 217 -2.73 6.49 13.09
C GLN A 217 -2.01 5.45 13.96
N THR A 218 -2.68 4.34 14.26
CA THR A 218 -2.10 3.28 15.09
C THR A 218 -0.92 2.62 14.38
N GLY A 219 -1.03 2.34 13.08
CA GLY A 219 0.09 1.81 12.29
C GLY A 219 1.30 2.74 12.29
N TYR A 220 1.08 4.05 12.13
CA TYR A 220 2.13 5.06 12.20
C TYR A 220 2.80 5.10 13.58
N ASN A 221 2.00 5.18 14.64
CA ASN A 221 2.50 5.21 16.02
C ASN A 221 3.21 3.91 16.40
N PHE A 222 2.72 2.78 15.91
CA PHE A 222 3.35 1.49 16.14
C PHE A 222 4.76 1.47 15.53
N ALA A 223 4.92 1.93 14.30
CA ALA A 223 6.25 2.04 13.68
C ALA A 223 7.16 3.03 14.43
N ASP A 224 6.60 4.11 14.99
CA ASP A 224 7.35 5.10 15.80
C ASP A 224 7.87 4.56 17.13
N THR A 225 7.15 3.62 17.73
CA THR A 225 7.38 3.19 19.13
C THR A 225 7.94 1.79 19.22
N ALA A 226 7.51 0.90 18.33
CA ALA A 226 8.09 -0.41 18.18
C ALA A 226 9.39 -0.21 17.40
N GLU A 227 10.54 -0.44 18.03
CA GLU A 227 11.90 -0.40 17.44
C GLU A 227 12.11 -1.50 16.37
N VAL A 228 11.06 -1.82 15.62
CA VAL A 228 11.00 -2.80 14.53
C VAL A 228 11.78 -2.32 13.33
N PHE A 229 11.94 -1.00 13.18
CA PHE A 229 12.69 -0.37 12.11
C PHE A 229 13.84 0.45 12.72
N THR A 230 15.06 0.15 12.31
CA THR A 230 16.27 0.89 12.72
C THR A 230 16.53 2.12 11.87
N THR A 231 15.88 2.20 10.71
CA THR A 231 16.16 3.19 9.67
C THR A 231 14.86 3.83 9.22
N HIS A 232 14.88 5.16 9.11
CA HIS A 232 13.89 5.92 8.36
C HIS A 232 14.43 6.22 6.97
N TYR A 233 13.57 6.15 5.96
CA TYR A 233 13.94 6.51 4.60
C TYR A 233 13.30 7.84 4.21
N THR A 234 14.06 8.67 3.51
CA THR A 234 13.53 9.87 2.86
C THR A 234 13.80 9.83 1.37
N VAL A 235 12.80 10.16 0.57
CA VAL A 235 12.93 10.33 -0.89
C VAL A 235 12.60 11.77 -1.20
N LYS A 236 13.62 12.52 -1.63
CA LYS A 236 13.50 13.94 -1.94
C LYS A 236 12.49 14.19 -3.06
N LYS A 237 11.95 15.41 -3.09
CA LYS A 237 11.13 15.91 -4.19
C LYS A 237 11.87 15.72 -5.53
N ALA A 238 11.14 15.33 -6.57
CA ALA A 238 11.71 15.17 -7.90
C ALA A 238 12.01 16.52 -8.57
N ASP A 239 13.12 16.55 -9.32
CA ASP A 239 13.42 17.67 -10.22
C ASP A 239 12.56 17.55 -11.48
N LEU A 240 11.40 18.20 -11.42
CA LEU A 240 10.38 18.16 -12.48
C LEU A 240 10.16 19.57 -13.05
N PRO A 241 9.96 19.72 -14.38
CA PRO A 241 9.65 21.00 -14.98
C PRO A 241 8.46 21.71 -14.30
N PRO A 242 8.45 23.03 -14.14
CA PRO A 242 7.29 23.73 -13.59
C PRO A 242 6.03 23.48 -14.42
N GLY A 243 4.94 23.07 -13.77
CA GLY A 243 3.70 22.75 -14.48
C GLY A 243 2.56 22.28 -13.59
N LYS A 244 1.40 22.06 -14.20
CA LYS A 244 0.27 21.38 -13.54
C LYS A 244 0.34 19.90 -13.88
N TYR A 245 0.55 19.09 -12.86
CA TYR A 245 0.63 17.64 -12.99
C TYR A 245 -0.74 17.01 -12.78
N ARG A 246 -1.02 15.94 -13.52
CA ARG A 246 -2.21 15.12 -13.37
C ARG A 246 -1.80 13.66 -13.36
N ARG A 247 -2.23 12.94 -12.34
CA ARG A 247 -2.20 11.47 -12.36
C ARG A 247 -3.31 10.98 -13.29
N ILE A 248 -2.94 10.12 -14.24
CA ILE A 248 -3.85 9.57 -15.24
C ILE A 248 -3.39 8.17 -15.63
N THR A 249 -4.33 7.27 -15.88
CA THR A 249 -4.09 5.93 -16.43
C THR A 249 -3.98 5.98 -17.95
N GLY A 250 -3.47 4.92 -18.57
CA GLY A 250 -3.42 4.81 -20.04
C GLY A 250 -4.80 4.87 -20.69
N ASN A 251 -5.82 4.26 -20.08
CA ASN A 251 -7.19 4.26 -20.59
C ASN A 251 -7.84 5.65 -20.52
N GLU A 252 -7.72 6.35 -19.37
CA GLU A 252 -8.19 7.74 -19.23
C GLU A 252 -7.49 8.66 -20.24
N ALA A 253 -6.17 8.53 -20.41
CA ALA A 253 -5.41 9.32 -21.38
C ALA A 253 -5.86 9.06 -22.82
N THR A 254 -6.15 7.80 -23.15
CA THR A 254 -6.67 7.40 -24.47
C THR A 254 -8.07 7.99 -24.72
N ALA A 255 -8.98 7.90 -23.75
CA ALA A 255 -10.31 8.48 -23.83
C ALA A 255 -10.24 10.01 -24.03
N MET A 256 -9.40 10.71 -23.25
CA MET A 256 -9.18 12.15 -23.43
C MET A 256 -8.60 12.48 -24.81
N GLY A 257 -7.71 11.64 -25.34
CA GLY A 257 -7.19 11.76 -26.70
C GLY A 257 -8.27 11.67 -27.78
N PHE A 258 -9.22 10.74 -27.64
CA PHE A 258 -10.36 10.62 -28.56
C PHE A 258 -11.27 11.86 -28.51
N ILE A 259 -11.58 12.36 -27.31
CA ILE A 259 -12.38 13.58 -27.15
C ILE A 259 -11.66 14.79 -27.76
N ALA A 260 -10.36 14.94 -27.50
CA ALA A 260 -9.56 16.04 -28.07
C ALA A 260 -9.55 16.00 -29.60
N ALA A 261 -9.35 14.82 -30.20
CA ALA A 261 -9.37 14.64 -31.66
C ALA A 261 -10.74 15.00 -32.26
N ALA A 262 -11.84 14.57 -31.64
CA ALA A 262 -13.20 14.87 -32.09
C ALA A 262 -13.51 16.38 -32.04
N GLN A 263 -13.11 17.05 -30.95
CA GLN A 263 -13.27 18.50 -30.80
C GLN A 263 -12.46 19.28 -31.84
N LEU A 264 -11.18 18.95 -32.03
CA LEU A 264 -10.32 19.61 -33.01
C LEU A 264 -10.80 19.39 -34.45
N ALA A 265 -11.41 18.23 -34.75
CA ALA A 265 -11.99 17.94 -36.05
C ALA A 265 -13.39 18.54 -36.27
N GLY A 266 -14.03 19.09 -35.22
CA GLY A 266 -15.42 19.55 -35.27
C GLY A 266 -16.42 18.43 -35.58
N ARG A 267 -16.15 17.21 -35.10
CA ARG A 267 -16.98 16.02 -35.34
C ARG A 267 -17.49 15.43 -34.04
N THR A 268 -18.65 14.78 -34.09
CA THR A 268 -19.14 13.96 -32.98
C THR A 268 -18.31 12.68 -32.89
N LEU A 269 -17.81 12.36 -31.70
CA LEU A 269 -17.16 11.08 -31.45
C LEU A 269 -18.22 9.96 -31.49
N PHE A 270 -18.00 8.96 -32.32
CA PHE A 270 -18.72 7.70 -32.27
C PHE A 270 -17.75 6.60 -31.86
N TYR A 271 -18.02 5.95 -30.72
CA TYR A 271 -17.21 4.85 -30.20
C TYR A 271 -18.05 3.58 -30.13
N GLY A 272 -17.67 2.58 -30.92
CA GLY A 272 -18.26 1.24 -30.89
C GLY A 272 -17.28 0.27 -30.26
N SER A 273 -17.66 -0.35 -29.13
CA SER A 273 -16.80 -1.26 -28.38
C SER A 273 -17.59 -2.41 -27.78
N TYR A 274 -16.88 -3.49 -27.45
CA TYR A 274 -17.39 -4.63 -26.69
C TYR A 274 -16.58 -4.73 -25.38
N PRO A 275 -17.24 -4.89 -24.21
CA PRO A 275 -16.53 -4.97 -22.94
C PRO A 275 -15.50 -6.11 -22.91
N ILE A 276 -14.21 -5.75 -22.77
CA ILE A 276 -13.09 -6.67 -22.65
C ILE A 276 -11.97 -6.05 -21.81
N THR A 277 -11.43 -6.80 -20.84
CA THR A 277 -10.27 -6.35 -20.05
C THR A 277 -9.01 -6.32 -20.93
N PRO A 278 -8.18 -5.26 -20.91
CA PRO A 278 -8.26 -4.04 -20.09
C PRO A 278 -8.92 -2.81 -20.77
N ALA A 279 -9.57 -2.97 -21.93
CA ALA A 279 -10.08 -1.85 -22.73
C ALA A 279 -11.47 -1.31 -22.33
N SER A 280 -12.22 -2.06 -21.50
CA SER A 280 -13.55 -1.66 -21.03
C SER A 280 -13.58 -0.28 -20.36
N ASP A 281 -12.52 0.12 -19.67
CA ASP A 281 -12.52 1.41 -18.97
C ASP A 281 -12.55 2.60 -19.93
N ILE A 282 -12.04 2.45 -21.16
CA ILE A 282 -12.17 3.49 -22.19
C ILE A 282 -13.66 3.74 -22.51
N LEU A 283 -14.48 2.68 -22.50
CA LEU A 283 -15.93 2.82 -22.68
C LEU A 283 -16.59 3.51 -21.49
N HIS A 284 -16.11 3.29 -20.27
CA HIS A 284 -16.66 3.94 -19.08
C HIS A 284 -16.30 5.43 -18.98
N GLU A 285 -15.14 5.82 -19.52
CA GLU A 285 -14.66 7.21 -19.51
C GLU A 285 -15.31 8.11 -20.57
N LEU A 286 -15.80 7.54 -21.68
CA LEU A 286 -16.44 8.25 -22.80
C LEU A 286 -17.96 8.37 -22.65
#